data_AF-A0A2N2Y5L1-F1
#
_entry.id   AF-A0A2N2Y5L1-F1
#
_cell.length_a   1.000
_cell.length_b   1.000
_cell.length_c   1.000
_cell.angle_alpha   90.00
_cell.angle_beta   90.00
_cell.angle_gamma   90.00
#
_symmetry.space_group_name_H-M   'P 1'
#
loop_
_entity.id
_entity.type
_entity.pdbx_description
1 polymer ?
#
loop_
_entity_poly.entity_id
_entity_poly.type
_entity_poly.pdbx_seq_one_letter_code
_entity_poly.pdbx_strand_id
1 'polypeptide(L)'
;MTNKFLFLIKVYFFAFFALLASCEKRSACLSLTEFYVNPSLMSEYSNYCELVDNALKEDSDLLRFFKLEVTEEHMFYHGEVLLQIAEKVGANKTVSTIEKLDKEDRFRLMILMRSGTIDSSLPKNKRIHLKEMYIKLEETVEL
;
A
#
# COMPACT_ATOMS: atom_id res chain seq x y z
N MET A 1 -42.31 11.59 25.12
CA MET A 1 -41.52 10.42 24.62
C MET A 1 -40.81 10.69 23.28
N THR A 2 -40.50 11.94 22.92
CA THR A 2 -40.03 12.33 21.57
C THR A 2 -38.51 12.50 21.43
N ASN A 3 -37.79 12.72 22.53
CA ASN A 3 -36.35 13.04 22.48
C ASN A 3 -35.43 11.83 22.14
N LYS A 4 -35.79 10.61 22.56
CA LYS A 4 -34.98 9.41 22.30
C LYS A 4 -35.06 8.95 20.83
N PHE A 5 -36.19 9.17 20.16
CA PHE A 5 -36.40 8.77 18.77
C PHE A 5 -35.59 9.64 17.80
N LEU A 6 -35.59 10.96 18.03
CA LEU A 6 -34.76 11.92 17.29
C LEU A 6 -33.26 11.68 17.50
N PHE A 7 -32.85 11.25 18.70
CA PHE A 7 -31.47 10.89 18.99
C PHE A 7 -31.04 9.63 18.21
N LEU A 8 -31.86 8.57 18.22
CA LEU A 8 -31.59 7.34 17.47
C LEU A 8 -31.49 7.59 15.95
N ILE A 9 -32.37 8.42 15.39
CA ILE A 9 -32.32 8.79 13.96
C ILE A 9 -31.01 9.51 13.63
N LYS A 10 -30.54 10.44 14.48
CA LYS A 10 -29.27 11.15 14.27
C LYS A 10 -28.07 10.22 14.33
N VAL A 11 -28.03 9.28 15.27
CA VAL A 11 -26.96 8.27 15.36
C VAL A 11 -26.99 7.36 14.12
N TYR A 12 -28.17 6.95 13.66
CA TYR A 12 -28.31 6.13 12.46
C TYR A 12 -27.86 6.87 11.20
N PHE A 13 -28.24 8.15 11.08
CA PHE A 13 -27.80 9.02 9.98
C PHE A 13 -26.28 9.22 10.00
N PHE A 14 -25.70 9.46 11.18
CA PHE A 14 -24.25 9.62 11.32
C PHE A 14 -23.48 8.33 10.99
N ALA A 15 -23.97 7.19 11.46
CA ALA A 15 -23.41 5.87 11.13
C ALA A 15 -23.53 5.57 9.62
N PHE A 16 -24.66 5.91 9.01
CA PHE A 16 -24.89 5.75 7.57
C PHE A 16 -23.97 6.66 6.74
N PHE A 17 -23.78 7.92 7.14
CA PHE A 17 -22.82 8.82 6.49
C PHE A 17 -21.36 8.38 6.68
N ALA A 18 -21.01 7.85 7.86
CA ALA A 18 -19.68 7.28 8.09
C ALA A 18 -19.42 6.03 7.22
N LEU A 19 -20.44 5.15 7.09
CA LEU A 19 -20.41 4.01 6.17
C LEU A 19 -20.26 4.46 4.71
N LEU A 20 -21.04 5.45 4.26
CA LEU A 20 -20.93 6.00 2.90
C LEU A 20 -19.57 6.62 2.63
N ALA A 21 -19.04 7.43 3.55
CA ALA A 21 -17.73 8.06 3.40
C ALA A 21 -16.58 7.04 3.35
N SER A 22 -16.69 5.93 4.11
CA SER A 22 -15.72 4.83 4.04
C SER A 22 -15.80 4.06 2.70
N CYS A 23 -17.00 3.94 2.13
CA CYS A 23 -17.22 3.29 0.84
C CYS A 23 -16.70 4.17 -0.31
N GLU A 24 -16.94 5.49 -0.28
CA GLU A 24 -16.41 6.46 -1.25
C GLU A 24 -14.88 6.49 -1.27
N LYS A 25 -14.21 6.46 -0.09
CA LYS A 25 -12.75 6.38 -0.03
C LYS A 25 -12.20 5.11 -0.69
N ARG A 26 -12.89 3.98 -0.51
CA ARG A 26 -12.50 2.69 -1.11
C ARG A 26 -12.71 2.67 -2.63
N SER A 27 -13.80 3.25 -3.14
CA SER A 27 -13.99 3.42 -4.58
C SER A 27 -13.02 4.43 -5.18
N ALA A 28 -12.69 5.51 -4.44
CA ALA A 28 -11.71 6.49 -4.85
C ALA A 28 -10.33 5.84 -5.01
N CYS A 29 -9.88 5.00 -4.08
CA CYS A 29 -8.61 4.27 -4.20
C CYS A 29 -8.55 3.35 -5.43
N LEU A 30 -9.62 2.58 -5.67
CA LEU A 30 -9.74 1.71 -6.84
C LEU A 30 -9.80 2.50 -8.16
N SER A 31 -10.26 3.76 -8.12
CA SER A 31 -10.24 4.66 -9.28
C SER A 31 -8.93 5.45 -9.44
N LEU A 32 -8.18 5.64 -8.36
CA LEU A 32 -6.94 6.42 -8.31
C LEU A 32 -5.70 5.56 -8.57
N THR A 33 -5.76 4.26 -8.28
CA THR A 33 -4.60 3.38 -8.40
C THR A 33 -4.94 2.13 -9.22
N GLU A 34 -4.06 1.76 -10.16
CA GLU A 34 -4.16 0.49 -10.89
C GLU A 34 -3.77 -0.73 -10.02
N PHE A 35 -3.45 -0.49 -8.74
CA PHE A 35 -2.92 -1.49 -7.84
C PHE A 35 -4.01 -2.11 -6.98
N TYR A 36 -3.79 -3.38 -6.64
CA TYR A 36 -4.56 -3.97 -5.57
C TYR A 36 -4.01 -3.46 -4.22
N VAL A 37 -4.84 -2.72 -3.50
CA VAL A 37 -4.55 -2.27 -2.13
C VAL A 37 -5.53 -2.97 -1.19
N ASN A 38 -4.99 -3.70 -0.20
CA ASN A 38 -5.82 -4.39 0.79
C ASN A 38 -6.64 -3.36 1.60
N PRO A 39 -7.95 -3.58 1.81
CA PRO A 39 -8.79 -2.70 2.64
C PRO A 39 -8.29 -2.45 4.07
N SER A 40 -7.56 -3.39 4.67
CA SER A 40 -6.98 -3.20 6.00
C SER A 40 -5.97 -2.04 6.03
N LEU A 41 -5.10 -1.95 5.01
CA LEU A 41 -4.18 -0.83 4.85
C LEU A 41 -4.92 0.51 4.72
N MET A 42 -6.02 0.56 3.96
CA MET A 42 -6.81 1.79 3.82
C MET A 42 -7.51 2.20 5.11
N SER A 43 -7.87 1.22 5.96
CA SER A 43 -8.50 1.47 7.26
C SER A 43 -7.51 2.05 8.27
N GLU A 44 -6.29 1.51 8.29
CA GLU A 44 -5.23 1.94 9.21
C GLU A 44 -4.54 3.24 8.72
N TYR A 45 -4.27 3.32 7.42
CA TYR A 45 -3.57 4.43 6.76
C TYR A 45 -4.55 5.16 5.83
N SER A 46 -5.30 6.10 6.39
CA SER A 46 -6.41 6.76 5.68
C SER A 46 -6.04 7.51 4.39
N ASN A 47 -4.76 7.85 4.18
CA ASN A 47 -4.22 8.49 2.98
C ASN A 47 -3.34 7.55 2.12
N TYR A 48 -3.36 6.23 2.38
CA TYR A 48 -2.46 5.27 1.73
C TYR A 48 -2.53 5.31 0.20
N CYS A 49 -3.73 5.43 -0.36
CA CYS A 49 -3.91 5.45 -1.81
C CYS A 49 -3.36 6.71 -2.47
N GLU A 50 -3.41 7.85 -1.77
CA GLU A 50 -2.76 9.08 -2.22
C GLU A 50 -1.24 8.94 -2.17
N LEU A 51 -0.70 8.29 -1.14
CA LEU A 51 0.72 7.99 -1.05
C LEU A 51 1.19 7.08 -2.20
N VAL A 52 0.38 6.06 -2.54
CA VAL A 52 0.64 5.16 -3.67
C VAL A 52 0.60 5.93 -5.01
N ASP A 53 -0.40 6.76 -5.23
CA ASP A 53 -0.53 7.56 -6.45
C ASP A 53 0.63 8.58 -6.60
N ASN A 54 1.04 9.23 -5.51
CA ASN A 54 2.17 10.15 -5.51
C ASN A 54 3.50 9.43 -5.78
N ALA A 55 3.68 8.21 -5.24
CA ALA A 55 4.87 7.40 -5.48
C ALA A 55 5.07 7.05 -6.98
N LEU A 56 4.03 7.13 -7.80
CA LEU A 56 4.11 6.92 -9.25
C LEU A 56 4.53 8.17 -10.02
N LYS A 57 4.39 9.36 -9.43
CA LYS A 57 4.60 10.64 -10.12
C LYS A 57 6.01 11.17 -9.95
N GLU A 58 6.56 11.12 -8.73
CA GLU A 58 7.83 11.75 -8.39
C GLU A 58 8.77 10.80 -7.64
N ASP A 59 10.08 10.90 -7.92
CA ASP A 59 11.11 10.08 -7.27
C ASP A 59 11.21 10.34 -5.75
N SER A 60 10.99 11.58 -5.33
CA SER A 60 10.94 11.97 -3.91
C SER A 60 9.79 11.29 -3.18
N ASP A 61 8.63 11.19 -3.82
CA ASP A 61 7.46 10.53 -3.23
C ASP A 61 7.63 9.01 -3.23
N LEU A 62 8.27 8.43 -4.25
CA LEU A 62 8.64 7.02 -4.24
C LEU A 62 9.59 6.70 -3.09
N LEU A 63 10.62 7.53 -2.88
CA LEU A 63 11.55 7.37 -1.77
C LEU A 63 10.84 7.49 -0.41
N ARG A 64 9.92 8.45 -0.28
CA ARG A 64 9.09 8.61 0.92
C ARG A 64 8.19 7.40 1.15
N PHE A 65 7.62 6.84 0.09
CA PHE A 65 6.78 5.64 0.16
C PHE A 65 7.58 4.41 0.59
N PHE A 66 8.81 4.24 0.08
CA PHE A 66 9.71 3.17 0.51
C PHE A 66 10.11 3.24 1.98
N LYS A 67 10.06 4.43 2.59
CA LYS A 67 10.31 4.64 4.02
C LYS A 67 9.04 4.58 4.88
N LEU A 68 7.88 4.27 4.29
CA LEU A 68 6.63 4.22 5.04
C LEU A 68 6.67 3.08 6.05
N GLU A 69 6.63 3.42 7.33
CA GLU A 69 6.53 2.42 8.39
C GLU A 69 5.09 1.88 8.46
N VAL A 70 4.97 0.56 8.48
CA VAL A 70 3.70 -0.14 8.66
C VAL A 70 3.77 -1.09 9.85
N THR A 71 2.63 -1.31 10.51
CA THR A 71 2.54 -2.29 11.59
C THR A 71 2.77 -3.72 11.07
N GLU A 72 3.23 -4.62 11.96
CA GLU A 72 3.56 -6.01 11.61
C GLU A 72 2.39 -6.73 10.91
N GLU A 73 1.15 -6.49 11.36
CA GLU A 73 -0.07 -7.07 10.79
C GLU A 73 -0.31 -6.69 9.31
N HIS A 74 0.31 -5.59 8.85
CA HIS A 74 0.13 -5.05 7.51
C HIS A 74 1.36 -5.22 6.62
N MET A 75 2.45 -5.83 7.13
CA MET A 75 3.71 -5.93 6.39
C MET A 75 3.54 -6.66 5.05
N PHE A 76 2.77 -7.76 5.03
CA PHE A 76 2.54 -8.57 3.83
C PHE A 76 1.82 -7.76 2.75
N TYR A 77 0.75 -7.05 3.13
CA TYR A 77 -0.04 -6.24 2.20
C TYR A 77 0.75 -5.03 1.71
N HIS A 78 1.53 -4.38 2.57
CA HIS A 78 2.37 -3.26 2.16
C HIS A 78 3.48 -3.73 1.22
N GLY A 79 4.12 -4.85 1.54
CA GLY A 79 5.11 -5.51 0.68
C GLY A 79 4.57 -5.83 -0.71
N GLU A 80 3.33 -6.32 -0.81
CA GLU A 80 2.67 -6.59 -2.09
C GLU A 80 2.53 -5.30 -2.92
N VAL A 81 2.13 -4.19 -2.28
CA VAL A 81 2.00 -2.89 -2.96
C VAL A 81 3.37 -2.35 -3.39
N LEU A 82 4.41 -2.49 -2.56
CA LEU A 82 5.78 -2.09 -2.92
C LEU A 82 6.26 -2.81 -4.18
N LEU A 83 6.00 -4.11 -4.29
CA LEU A 83 6.36 -4.89 -5.48
C LEU A 83 5.52 -4.51 -6.71
N GLN A 84 4.23 -4.22 -6.53
CA GLN A 84 3.41 -3.71 -7.63
C GLN A 84 3.90 -2.34 -8.13
N ILE A 85 4.31 -1.44 -7.24
CA ILE A 85 4.93 -0.16 -7.62
C ILE A 85 6.26 -0.39 -8.34
N ALA A 86 7.11 -1.29 -7.83
CA ALA A 86 8.35 -1.66 -8.50
C ALA A 86 8.11 -2.22 -9.92
N GLU A 87 7.02 -2.98 -10.11
CA GLU A 87 6.61 -3.51 -11.42
C GLU A 87 6.25 -2.38 -12.37
N LYS A 88 5.44 -1.43 -11.89
CA LYS A 88 4.96 -0.32 -12.71
C LYS A 88 6.06 0.70 -13.04
N VAL A 89 6.90 1.03 -12.07
CA VAL A 89 7.98 2.01 -12.19
C VAL A 89 9.20 1.42 -12.93
N GLY A 90 9.36 0.09 -12.87
CA GLY A 90 10.42 -0.65 -13.53
C GLY A 90 11.62 -0.92 -12.61
N ALA A 91 12.27 -2.07 -12.83
CA ALA A 91 13.35 -2.57 -11.99
C ALA A 91 14.53 -1.61 -11.89
N ASN A 92 15.03 -1.06 -13.01
CA ASN A 92 16.19 -0.16 -13.01
C ASN A 92 15.94 1.10 -12.16
N LYS A 93 14.77 1.72 -12.32
CA LYS A 93 14.41 2.92 -11.55
C LYS A 93 14.21 2.58 -10.08
N THR A 94 13.60 1.43 -9.79
CA THR A 94 13.46 0.92 -8.42
C THR A 94 14.82 0.75 -7.75
N VAL A 95 15.76 0.02 -8.37
CA VAL A 95 17.14 -0.17 -7.86
C VAL A 95 17.81 1.17 -7.59
N SER A 96 17.82 2.08 -8.57
CA SER A 96 18.45 3.40 -8.40
C SER A 96 17.83 4.26 -7.30
N THR A 97 16.58 4.00 -6.94
CA THR A 97 15.89 4.69 -5.83
C THR A 97 16.23 4.04 -4.49
N ILE A 98 16.26 2.71 -4.44
CA ILE A 98 16.68 1.95 -3.26
C ILE A 98 18.12 2.28 -2.87
N GLU A 99 19.02 2.44 -3.84
CA GLU A 99 20.43 2.80 -3.60
C GLU A 99 20.61 4.18 -2.92
N LYS A 100 19.60 5.06 -2.99
CA LYS A 100 19.60 6.37 -2.29
C LYS A 100 19.27 6.24 -0.81
N LEU A 101 18.75 5.10 -0.37
CA LEU A 101 18.46 4.81 1.03
C LEU A 101 19.74 4.45 1.78
N ASP A 102 19.77 4.77 3.08
CA ASP A 102 20.83 4.25 3.92
C ASP A 102 20.71 2.72 4.09
N LYS A 103 21.75 2.12 4.68
CA LYS A 103 21.87 0.67 4.80
C LYS A 103 20.70 0.05 5.57
N GLU A 104 20.25 0.72 6.63
CA GLU A 104 19.18 0.22 7.49
C GLU A 104 17.84 0.26 6.76
N ASP A 105 17.54 1.39 6.12
CA ASP A 105 16.32 1.57 5.33
C ASP A 105 16.26 0.59 4.14
N ARG A 106 17.39 0.34 3.46
CA ARG A 106 17.46 -0.67 2.39
C ARG A 106 17.12 -2.06 2.91
N PHE A 107 17.74 -2.46 4.00
CA PHE A 107 17.51 -3.78 4.59
C PHE A 107 16.04 -3.96 5.01
N ARG A 108 15.47 -2.96 5.69
CA ARG A 108 14.05 -2.95 6.08
C ARG A 108 13.14 -3.05 4.87
N LEU A 109 13.38 -2.25 3.83
CA LEU A 109 12.60 -2.27 2.59
C LEU A 109 12.64 -3.65 1.92
N MET A 110 13.81 -4.27 1.82
CA MET A 110 13.95 -5.59 1.21
C MET A 110 13.20 -6.67 2.02
N ILE A 111 13.19 -6.59 3.35
CA ILE A 111 12.35 -7.47 4.18
C ILE A 111 10.87 -7.26 3.90
N LEU A 112 10.41 -6.01 3.83
CA LEU A 112 9.01 -5.69 3.53
C LEU A 112 8.62 -6.21 2.14
N MET A 113 9.40 -5.93 1.11
CA MET A 113 9.17 -6.46 -0.25
C MET A 113 9.15 -7.99 -0.26
N ARG A 114 10.07 -8.65 0.45
CA ARG A 114 10.08 -10.11 0.58
C ARG A 114 8.78 -10.62 1.18
N SER A 115 8.29 -9.99 2.24
CA SER A 115 7.05 -10.39 2.91
C SER A 115 5.85 -10.35 1.95
N GLY A 116 5.80 -9.38 1.04
CA GLY A 116 4.79 -9.29 -0.02
C GLY A 116 4.77 -10.46 -1.01
N THR A 117 5.83 -11.28 -1.05
CA THR A 117 5.88 -12.49 -1.89
C THR A 117 5.31 -13.74 -1.21
N ILE A 118 5.11 -13.69 0.11
CA ILE A 118 4.75 -14.86 0.94
C ILE A 118 3.23 -15.05 0.98
N ASP A 119 2.52 -14.00 1.39
CA ASP A 119 1.06 -13.98 1.47
C ASP A 119 0.52 -12.87 0.59
N SER A 120 -0.05 -13.27 -0.54
CA SER A 120 -0.60 -12.35 -1.52
C SER A 120 -1.99 -12.79 -1.95
N SER A 121 -2.88 -11.82 -1.93
CA SER A 121 -4.27 -11.95 -2.34
C SER A 121 -4.44 -11.94 -3.86
N LEU A 122 -3.35 -11.69 -4.61
CA LEU A 122 -3.35 -11.64 -6.06
C LEU A 122 -3.50 -13.02 -6.71
N PRO A 123 -4.00 -13.07 -7.97
CA PRO A 123 -3.98 -14.28 -8.79
C PRO A 123 -2.59 -14.92 -8.89
N LYS A 124 -2.54 -16.25 -8.98
CA LYS A 124 -1.29 -17.04 -8.93
C LYS A 124 -0.22 -16.55 -9.92
N ASN A 125 -0.60 -16.22 -11.16
CA ASN A 125 0.30 -15.71 -12.18
C ASN A 125 0.95 -14.37 -11.78
N LYS A 126 0.17 -13.44 -11.24
CA LYS A 126 0.68 -12.17 -10.72
C LYS A 126 1.62 -12.38 -9.53
N ARG A 127 1.30 -13.30 -8.62
CA ARG A 127 2.22 -13.65 -7.51
C ARG A 127 3.57 -14.18 -7.96
N ILE A 128 3.57 -15.07 -8.96
CA ILE A 128 4.81 -15.60 -9.55
C ILE A 128 5.64 -14.44 -10.12
N HIS A 129 4.99 -13.54 -10.86
CA HIS A 129 5.66 -12.39 -11.45
C HIS A 129 6.27 -11.44 -10.42
N LEU A 130 5.53 -11.10 -9.35
CA LEU A 130 6.06 -10.25 -8.27
C LEU A 130 7.22 -10.92 -7.52
N LYS A 131 7.18 -12.25 -7.36
CA LYS A 131 8.30 -12.99 -6.77
C LYS A 131 9.56 -12.96 -7.63
N GLU A 132 9.42 -13.11 -8.95
CA GLU A 132 10.54 -12.97 -9.89
C GLU A 132 11.14 -11.56 -9.85
N MET A 133 10.28 -10.55 -9.68
CA MET A 133 10.72 -9.17 -9.52
C MET A 133 11.53 -8.97 -8.25
N TYR A 134 11.04 -9.48 -7.12
CA TYR A 134 11.77 -9.43 -5.85
C TYR A 134 13.17 -10.05 -5.98
N ILE A 135 13.28 -11.26 -6.57
CA ILE A 135 14.56 -11.94 -6.74
C ILE A 135 15.55 -11.06 -7.53
N LYS A 136 15.10 -10.44 -8.63
CA LYS A 136 15.95 -9.54 -9.42
C LYS A 136 16.43 -8.33 -8.61
N LEU A 137 15.55 -7.74 -7.81
CA LEU A 137 15.92 -6.62 -6.95
C LEU A 137 16.92 -7.04 -5.87
N GLU A 138 16.70 -8.19 -5.23
CA GLU A 138 17.57 -8.76 -4.20
C GLU A 138 18.97 -9.09 -4.72
N GLU A 139 19.08 -9.60 -5.95
CA GLU A 139 20.37 -9.87 -6.60
C GLU A 139 21.15 -8.59 -6.98
N THR A 140 20.46 -7.45 -7.09
CA THR A 140 21.05 -6.20 -7.57
C THR A 140 21.36 -5.22 -6.44
N VAL A 141 20.52 -5.16 -5.41
CA VAL A 141 20.66 -4.20 -4.31
C VAL A 141 21.70 -4.71 -3.31
N GLU A 142 22.79 -3.95 -3.13
CA GLU A 142 23.76 -4.21 -2.07
C GLU A 142 23.16 -3.83 -0.69
N LEU A 143 23.19 -4.78 0.25
CA LEU A 143 22.57 -4.67 1.58
C LEU A 143 23.52 -4.30 2.71
#